data_AF-A0A1A8RUC3-F1
#
_entry.id   AF-A0A1A8RUC3-F1
#
_cell.length_a   1.000
_cell.length_b   1.000
_cell.length_c   1.000
_cell.angle_alpha   90.00
_cell.angle_beta   90.00
_cell.angle_gamma   90.00
#
_symmetry.space_group_name_H-M   'P 1'
#
loop_
_entity.id
_entity.type
_entity.pdbx_description
1 polymer ?
#
loop_
_entity_poly.entity_id
_entity_poly.type
_entity_poly.pdbx_seq_one_letter_code
_entity_poly.pdbx_strand_id
1 'polypeptide(L)'
;LQGDETLRPGVSETEFLSYKGTFGDEHTGKLDTETGSINVKLEGLGMTKLQSCFGKLRKEELDVKNLLKGSNNRLVNMQHILVQQIEKRAEVLVVVKERILTTNSCSVMFTRKQQCTFQGVLRLLGLLGTSIKICAKDVNSFEADSDVSLEIPSGTVIAYSVLELEIKTTGHFNICLQPGTIGGFESDSVSTSESPDPSVTVVDGKINDHEAQGDMLSSSHQNGSQELELAPLAALPQATRYALFRKLQETLRDRSALGCIQCVLEEMCCSKTVLKTVIDTQLQVPGSSFNLTDVELDSLTGSGQSDVPAHLGAAHLLVSAMEELPDETLSILSESRPDFLAAFDTLMSQLKESREPSSVQSLPAQLQDTQLLQQAEQLLGSIGAMLRRDADGVWVEAGNADGVLLLVLGLGVRGLSLLCTGLL
;
A
#
# COMPACT_ATOMS: atom_id res chain seq x y z
N LEU A 1 37.19 -16.03 3.69
CA LEU A 1 38.48 -15.40 4.05
C LEU A 1 39.58 -16.45 3.91
N GLN A 2 40.74 -16.07 3.40
CA GLN A 2 41.93 -16.91 3.34
C GLN A 2 42.50 -17.08 4.77
N GLY A 3 42.88 -18.31 5.12
CA GLY A 3 43.39 -18.70 6.44
C GLY A 3 42.77 -20.02 6.92
N ASP A 4 43.58 -20.86 7.56
CA ASP A 4 43.23 -22.26 7.87
C ASP A 4 42.38 -22.41 9.13
N GLU A 5 42.42 -21.44 10.05
CA GLU A 5 41.66 -21.49 11.30
C GLU A 5 40.27 -20.88 11.17
N THR A 6 39.24 -21.48 11.75
CA THR A 6 37.90 -20.87 11.80
C THR A 6 37.87 -19.66 12.72
N LEU A 7 37.31 -18.53 12.28
CA LEU A 7 37.09 -17.36 13.13
C LEU A 7 36.06 -17.66 14.23
N ARG A 8 36.39 -17.33 15.47
CA ARG A 8 35.50 -17.46 16.64
C ARG A 8 35.49 -16.16 17.44
N PRO A 9 34.82 -15.11 16.92
CA PRO A 9 34.80 -13.80 17.56
C PRO A 9 34.15 -13.83 18.95
N GLY A 10 33.20 -14.74 19.18
CA GLY A 10 32.41 -14.79 20.41
C GLY A 10 31.15 -13.93 20.29
N VAL A 11 30.11 -14.32 21.01
CA VAL A 11 28.82 -13.65 21.05
C VAL A 11 28.39 -13.59 22.51
N SER A 12 28.00 -12.40 22.97
CA SER A 12 27.39 -12.22 24.29
C SER A 12 25.88 -12.22 24.19
N GLU A 13 25.22 -12.88 25.14
CA GLU A 13 23.76 -12.92 25.26
C GLU A 13 23.30 -12.10 26.46
N THR A 14 22.28 -11.26 26.28
CA THR A 14 21.67 -10.47 27.34
C THR A 14 20.13 -10.47 27.24
N GLU A 15 19.44 -10.40 28.38
CA GLU A 15 18.00 -10.13 28.39
C GLU A 15 17.78 -8.69 27.91
N PHE A 16 16.87 -8.49 26.95
CA PHE A 16 16.68 -7.19 26.30
C PHE A 16 15.46 -6.45 26.85
N LEU A 17 14.26 -6.94 26.52
CA LEU A 17 13.00 -6.37 27.00
C LEU A 17 11.87 -7.40 26.90
N SER A 18 10.70 -7.05 27.46
CA SER A 18 9.47 -7.80 27.21
C SER A 18 8.47 -6.94 26.44
N TYR A 19 7.89 -7.47 25.36
CA TYR A 19 6.92 -6.75 24.53
C TYR A 19 5.54 -7.41 24.55
N LYS A 20 4.52 -6.59 24.85
CA LYS A 20 3.10 -6.91 24.68
C LYS A 20 2.34 -5.62 24.40
N GLY A 21 1.65 -5.57 23.26
CA GLY A 21 0.81 -4.46 22.85
C GLY A 21 -0.58 -4.96 22.44
N THR A 22 -1.60 -4.17 22.76
CA THR A 22 -2.94 -4.33 22.21
C THR A 22 -3.33 -2.99 21.64
N PHE A 23 -3.60 -2.97 20.35
CA PHE A 23 -4.07 -1.82 19.60
C PHE A 23 -5.43 -2.19 19.03
N GLY A 24 -6.32 -1.22 18.94
CA GLY A 24 -7.63 -1.48 18.37
C GLY A 24 -8.37 -0.18 18.18
N ASP A 25 -9.34 -0.26 17.30
CA ASP A 25 -10.19 0.86 16.91
C ASP A 25 -11.61 0.37 16.71
N GLU A 26 -12.58 1.22 17.05
CA GLU A 26 -14.00 0.95 16.90
C GLU A 26 -14.68 2.16 16.29
N HIS A 27 -15.26 1.95 15.12
CA HIS A 27 -15.96 2.97 14.36
C HIS A 27 -17.41 2.57 14.21
N THR A 28 -18.31 3.50 14.53
CA THR A 28 -19.74 3.34 14.26
C THR A 28 -20.19 4.46 13.34
N GLY A 29 -20.96 4.09 12.33
CA GLY A 29 -21.33 4.92 11.22
C GLY A 29 -22.81 4.75 10.91
N LYS A 30 -23.49 5.84 10.59
CA LYS A 30 -24.88 5.82 10.18
C LYS A 30 -25.14 6.92 9.16
N LEU A 31 -25.54 6.50 7.97
CA LEU A 31 -25.95 7.34 6.87
C LEU A 31 -27.43 7.09 6.56
N ASP A 32 -28.23 8.16 6.56
CA ASP A 32 -29.64 8.13 6.18
C ASP A 32 -29.87 9.23 5.14
N THR A 33 -30.18 8.83 3.91
CA THR A 33 -30.23 9.75 2.77
C THR A 33 -31.39 9.44 1.83
N GLU A 34 -32.10 10.48 1.44
CA GLU A 34 -33.20 10.41 0.49
C GLU A 34 -32.82 11.13 -0.80
N THR A 35 -32.81 10.43 -1.93
CA THR A 35 -32.55 11.04 -3.23
C THR A 35 -33.56 10.51 -4.25
N GLY A 36 -34.56 11.33 -4.59
CA GLY A 36 -35.64 10.94 -5.51
C GLY A 36 -36.47 9.78 -4.95
N SER A 37 -36.65 8.71 -5.73
CA SER A 37 -37.39 7.50 -5.32
C SER A 37 -36.54 6.47 -4.55
N ILE A 38 -35.28 6.78 -4.24
CA ILE A 38 -34.34 5.88 -3.58
C ILE A 38 -34.04 6.43 -2.18
N ASN A 39 -34.59 5.78 -1.16
CA ASN A 39 -34.17 5.95 0.23
C ASN A 39 -33.03 4.95 0.49
N VAL A 40 -31.90 5.46 0.99
CA VAL A 40 -30.73 4.68 1.36
C VAL A 40 -30.42 4.90 2.83
N LYS A 41 -30.52 3.84 3.61
CA LYS A 41 -30.08 3.77 5.00
C LYS A 41 -28.93 2.79 5.11
N LEU A 42 -27.77 3.25 5.56
CA LEU A 42 -26.57 2.48 5.79
C LEU A 42 -26.14 2.68 7.24
N GLU A 43 -26.00 1.60 7.99
CA GLU A 43 -25.46 1.64 9.35
C GLU A 43 -24.31 0.64 9.40
N GLY A 44 -23.12 1.10 9.75
CA GLY A 44 -21.88 0.32 9.74
C GLY A 44 -21.21 0.34 11.11
N LEU A 45 -20.76 -0.81 11.58
CA LEU A 45 -19.93 -0.97 12.75
C LEU A 45 -18.66 -1.70 12.32
N GLY A 46 -17.50 -1.07 12.50
CA GLY A 46 -16.20 -1.63 12.19
C GLY A 46 -15.35 -1.64 13.45
N MET A 47 -14.79 -2.80 13.79
CA MET A 47 -13.86 -2.96 14.89
C MET A 47 -12.60 -3.66 14.39
N THR A 48 -11.44 -3.11 14.69
CA THR A 48 -10.15 -3.77 14.49
C THR A 48 -9.45 -3.92 15.82
N LYS A 49 -8.71 -5.01 15.99
CA LYS A 49 -7.91 -5.28 17.19
C LYS A 49 -6.67 -6.07 16.82
N LEU A 50 -5.52 -5.45 16.97
CA LEU A 50 -4.20 -6.07 16.86
C LEU A 50 -3.63 -6.33 18.26
N GLN A 51 -3.44 -7.59 18.61
CA GLN A 51 -2.75 -8.00 19.81
C GLN A 51 -1.41 -8.65 19.44
N SER A 52 -0.32 -8.00 19.82
CA SER A 52 1.04 -8.49 19.55
C SER A 52 1.75 -8.79 20.86
N CYS A 53 2.25 -10.01 21.04
CA CYS A 53 2.98 -10.38 22.24
C CYS A 53 4.20 -11.20 21.86
N PHE A 54 5.39 -10.60 21.91
CA PHE A 54 6.65 -11.32 21.72
C PHE A 54 7.22 -11.88 23.03
N GLY A 55 6.61 -11.51 24.17
CA GLY A 55 7.09 -11.92 25.49
C GLY A 55 8.50 -11.38 25.75
N LYS A 56 9.32 -12.15 26.46
CA LYS A 56 10.72 -11.80 26.72
C LYS A 56 11.58 -11.97 25.47
N LEU A 57 12.40 -10.97 25.21
CA LEU A 57 13.34 -10.92 24.10
C LEU A 57 14.77 -10.98 24.62
N ARG A 58 15.63 -11.59 23.81
CA ARG A 58 17.06 -11.72 24.08
C ARG A 58 17.85 -10.98 23.02
N LYS A 59 18.88 -10.25 23.42
CA LYS A 59 19.86 -9.64 22.52
C LYS A 59 21.10 -10.53 22.45
N GLU A 60 21.53 -10.83 21.24
CA GLU A 60 22.86 -11.38 20.94
C GLU A 60 23.71 -10.27 20.33
N GLU A 61 24.93 -10.10 20.84
CA GLU A 61 25.89 -9.10 20.34
C GLU A 61 27.25 -9.75 20.06
N LEU A 62 27.73 -9.54 18.85
CA LEU A 62 29.01 -10.01 18.35
C LEU A 62 30.15 -9.25 19.02
N ASP A 63 31.17 -9.97 19.50
CA ASP A 63 32.40 -9.33 19.97
C ASP A 63 33.26 -8.88 18.79
N VAL A 64 32.99 -7.64 18.35
CA VAL A 64 33.68 -7.00 17.24
C VAL A 64 35.17 -6.83 17.52
N LYS A 65 35.59 -6.65 18.78
CA LYS A 65 37.01 -6.48 19.12
C LYS A 65 37.77 -7.77 18.88
N ASN A 66 37.20 -8.91 19.26
CA ASN A 66 37.79 -10.22 18.98
C ASN A 66 37.71 -10.59 17.50
N LEU A 67 36.64 -10.19 16.80
CA LEU A 67 36.58 -10.36 15.34
C LEU A 67 37.75 -9.67 14.64
N LEU A 68 37.97 -8.38 14.93
CA LEU A 68 39.05 -7.58 14.34
C LEU A 68 40.43 -8.18 14.61
N LYS A 69 40.68 -8.62 15.86
CA LYS A 69 41.94 -9.28 16.22
C LYS A 69 42.15 -10.58 15.45
N GLY A 70 41.10 -11.41 15.33
CA GLY A 70 41.16 -12.69 14.64
C GLY A 70 41.27 -12.57 13.11
N SER A 71 40.83 -11.43 12.55
CA SER A 71 40.78 -11.20 11.11
C SER A 71 41.91 -10.33 10.55
N ASN A 72 42.72 -9.69 11.39
CA ASN A 72 43.72 -8.68 10.99
C ASN A 72 44.69 -9.10 9.86
N ASN A 73 44.98 -10.40 9.73
CA ASN A 73 45.92 -10.92 8.73
C ASN A 73 45.24 -11.75 7.64
N ARG A 74 43.90 -11.69 7.54
CA ARG A 74 43.12 -12.48 6.60
C ARG A 74 42.69 -11.64 5.42
N LEU A 75 42.66 -12.26 4.25
CA LEU A 75 42.20 -11.63 3.02
C LEU A 75 40.88 -12.24 2.57
N VAL A 76 40.04 -11.45 1.91
CA VAL A 76 38.92 -11.94 1.12
C VAL A 76 39.50 -12.70 -0.07
N ASN A 77 38.96 -13.90 -0.33
CA ASN A 77 39.36 -14.67 -1.50
C ASN A 77 38.66 -14.07 -2.73
N MET A 78 39.32 -13.16 -3.43
CA MET A 78 38.79 -12.49 -4.62
C MET A 78 38.54 -13.45 -5.81
N GLN A 79 39.12 -14.66 -5.78
CA GLN A 79 38.85 -15.71 -6.77
C GLN A 79 37.62 -16.56 -6.42
N HIS A 80 36.99 -16.33 -5.26
CA HIS A 80 35.79 -17.07 -4.88
C HIS A 80 34.60 -16.63 -5.75
N ILE A 81 33.86 -17.59 -6.31
CA ILE A 81 32.77 -17.33 -7.26
C ILE A 81 31.73 -16.35 -6.71
N LEU A 82 31.32 -16.53 -5.44
CA LEU A 82 30.38 -15.59 -4.78
C LEU A 82 30.95 -14.16 -4.69
N VAL A 83 32.23 -14.00 -4.37
CA VAL A 83 32.84 -12.66 -4.23
C VAL A 83 32.85 -11.96 -5.59
N GLN A 84 33.21 -12.66 -6.66
CA GLN A 84 33.19 -12.11 -8.02
C GLN A 84 31.78 -11.75 -8.50
N GLN A 85 30.74 -12.47 -8.06
CA GLN A 85 29.35 -12.16 -8.40
C GLN A 85 28.87 -10.90 -7.70
N ILE A 86 29.19 -10.77 -6.42
CA ILE A 86 28.80 -9.63 -5.57
C ILE A 86 29.54 -8.37 -6.02
N GLU A 87 30.85 -8.47 -6.30
CA GLU A 87 31.68 -7.39 -6.83
C GLU A 87 31.13 -6.86 -8.16
N LYS A 88 30.77 -7.74 -9.11
CA LYS A 88 30.19 -7.33 -10.42
C LYS A 88 28.84 -6.61 -10.29
N ARG A 89 28.09 -6.87 -9.22
CA ARG A 89 26.80 -6.25 -8.95
C ARG A 89 26.91 -5.01 -8.07
N ALA A 90 28.13 -4.66 -7.65
CA ALA A 90 28.39 -3.62 -6.66
C ALA A 90 27.58 -3.82 -5.35
N GLU A 91 27.37 -5.08 -4.96
CA GLU A 91 26.67 -5.42 -3.72
C GLU A 91 27.62 -5.28 -2.51
N VAL A 92 27.08 -4.84 -1.36
CA VAL A 92 27.86 -4.64 -0.13
C VAL A 92 27.78 -5.89 0.76
N LEU A 93 28.93 -6.37 1.23
CA LEU A 93 28.98 -7.42 2.24
C LEU A 93 28.85 -6.82 3.64
N VAL A 94 28.04 -7.46 4.49
CA VAL A 94 27.79 -6.99 5.86
C VAL A 94 28.01 -8.11 6.89
N VAL A 95 28.37 -7.70 8.10
CA VAL A 95 28.49 -8.55 9.29
C VAL A 95 27.35 -8.22 10.23
N VAL A 96 26.55 -9.22 10.60
CA VAL A 96 25.49 -9.03 11.61
C VAL A 96 26.16 -8.84 12.98
N LYS A 97 26.04 -7.63 13.52
CA LYS A 97 26.62 -7.22 14.80
C LYS A 97 25.72 -7.62 15.96
N GLU A 98 24.43 -7.34 15.86
CA GLU A 98 23.47 -7.64 16.91
C GLU A 98 22.22 -8.28 16.34
N ARG A 99 21.54 -9.09 17.14
CA ARG A 99 20.24 -9.68 16.82
C ARG A 99 19.36 -9.67 18.05
N ILE A 100 18.08 -9.42 17.86
CA ILE A 100 17.04 -9.57 18.87
C ILE A 100 16.24 -10.82 18.53
N LEU A 101 16.14 -11.74 19.49
CA LEU A 101 15.53 -13.05 19.32
C LEU A 101 14.36 -13.24 20.29
N THR A 102 13.34 -13.98 19.84
CA THR A 102 12.30 -14.50 20.72
C THR A 102 12.86 -15.57 21.65
N THR A 103 12.49 -15.54 22.93
CA THR A 103 12.93 -16.56 23.90
C THR A 103 11.96 -17.75 23.96
N ASN A 104 10.68 -17.50 23.70
CA ASN A 104 9.62 -18.51 23.68
C ASN A 104 8.82 -18.36 22.38
N SER A 105 8.07 -19.41 22.03
CA SER A 105 7.05 -19.29 20.98
C SER A 105 6.01 -18.26 21.41
N CYS A 106 5.58 -17.43 20.48
CA CYS A 106 4.74 -16.27 20.74
C CYS A 106 3.81 -16.02 19.55
N SER A 107 2.83 -15.11 19.69
CA SER A 107 1.83 -14.89 18.65
C SER A 107 1.47 -13.44 18.43
N VAL A 108 1.09 -13.16 17.18
CA VAL A 108 0.44 -11.92 16.76
C VAL A 108 -0.96 -12.29 16.29
N MET A 109 -1.96 -11.66 16.89
CA MET A 109 -3.37 -11.90 16.60
C MET A 109 -4.00 -10.61 16.10
N PHE A 110 -4.62 -10.69 14.94
CA PHE A 110 -5.38 -9.60 14.34
C PHE A 110 -6.83 -10.05 14.21
N THR A 111 -7.73 -9.27 14.80
CA THR A 111 -9.17 -9.46 14.72
C THR A 111 -9.76 -8.26 14.00
N ARG A 112 -10.55 -8.51 12.95
CA ARG A 112 -11.36 -7.51 12.26
C ARG A 112 -12.81 -7.97 12.25
N LYS A 113 -13.69 -7.16 12.82
CA LYS A 113 -15.14 -7.34 12.74
C LYS A 113 -15.74 -6.18 11.97
N GLN A 114 -16.60 -6.49 11.02
CA GLN A 114 -17.29 -5.49 10.23
C GLN A 114 -18.73 -5.93 10.06
N GLN A 115 -19.65 -5.13 10.57
CA GLN A 115 -21.07 -5.34 10.43
C GLN A 115 -21.65 -4.15 9.69
N CYS A 116 -22.52 -4.39 8.71
CA CYS A 116 -23.26 -3.32 8.08
C CYS A 116 -24.68 -3.73 7.77
N THR A 117 -25.58 -2.77 7.85
CA THR A 117 -26.95 -2.90 7.37
C THR A 117 -27.15 -1.93 6.23
N PHE A 118 -27.64 -2.42 5.10
CA PHE A 118 -27.80 -1.64 3.88
C PHE A 118 -29.22 -1.78 3.36
N GLN A 119 -30.04 -0.80 3.70
CA GLN A 119 -31.32 -0.61 3.03
C GLN A 119 -31.08 0.32 1.82
N GLY A 120 -31.29 -0.17 0.60
CA GLY A 120 -31.21 0.65 -0.63
C GLY A 120 -29.82 0.74 -1.30
N VAL A 121 -28.70 0.54 -0.60
CA VAL A 121 -27.33 0.52 -1.22
C VAL A 121 -27.18 -0.63 -2.21
N LEU A 122 -27.80 -1.79 -1.93
CA LEU A 122 -27.77 -2.94 -2.84
C LEU A 122 -28.45 -2.65 -4.18
N ARG A 123 -29.44 -1.74 -4.21
CA ARG A 123 -30.06 -1.28 -5.47
C ARG A 123 -29.09 -0.40 -6.27
N LEU A 124 -28.31 0.45 -5.59
CA LEU A 124 -27.28 1.27 -6.23
C LEU A 124 -26.15 0.40 -6.80
N LEU A 125 -25.65 -0.57 -6.03
CA LEU A 125 -24.62 -1.51 -6.49
C LEU A 125 -25.15 -2.46 -7.59
N GLY A 126 -26.45 -2.80 -7.56
CA GLY A 126 -27.12 -3.52 -8.65
C GLY A 126 -27.12 -2.76 -9.99
N LEU A 127 -27.01 -1.43 -9.98
CA LEU A 127 -26.87 -0.61 -11.21
C LEU A 127 -25.49 -0.77 -11.87
N LEU A 128 -24.50 -1.33 -11.18
CA LEU A 128 -23.19 -1.71 -11.76
C LEU A 128 -23.25 -3.01 -12.56
N GLY A 129 -24.46 -3.50 -12.87
CA GLY A 129 -24.69 -4.54 -13.88
C GLY A 129 -24.62 -5.98 -13.35
N THR A 130 -24.88 -6.19 -12.06
CA THR A 130 -24.87 -7.54 -11.48
C THR A 130 -26.16 -7.81 -10.73
N SER A 131 -26.92 -8.83 -11.15
CA SER A 131 -28.03 -9.35 -10.35
C SER A 131 -27.45 -10.05 -9.12
N ILE A 132 -27.57 -9.39 -7.97
CA ILE A 132 -26.98 -9.84 -6.72
C ILE A 132 -27.80 -11.02 -6.18
N LYS A 133 -27.25 -12.23 -6.24
CA LYS A 133 -27.65 -13.36 -5.40
C LYS A 133 -26.60 -13.51 -4.30
N ILE A 134 -26.68 -12.70 -3.25
CA ILE A 134 -25.91 -12.95 -2.03
C ILE A 134 -26.61 -14.06 -1.27
N CYS A 135 -25.88 -15.13 -0.97
CA CYS A 135 -26.38 -16.21 -0.13
C CYS A 135 -26.11 -15.85 1.33
N ALA A 136 -26.91 -14.95 1.91
CA ALA A 136 -26.90 -14.66 3.34
C ALA A 136 -28.34 -14.58 3.85
N LYS A 137 -28.59 -15.22 5.00
CA LYS A 137 -29.81 -15.03 5.79
C LYS A 137 -29.91 -13.52 6.09
N ASP A 138 -31.01 -12.90 5.66
CA ASP A 138 -31.28 -11.45 5.71
C ASP A 138 -30.47 -10.58 4.72
N VAL A 139 -31.10 -10.33 3.56
CA VAL A 139 -30.62 -9.57 2.39
C VAL A 139 -30.24 -8.11 2.69
N ASN A 140 -30.41 -7.64 3.93
CA ASN A 140 -30.23 -6.25 4.36
C ASN A 140 -29.04 -6.04 5.31
N SER A 141 -28.29 -7.10 5.63
CA SER A 141 -27.13 -7.00 6.52
C SER A 141 -25.96 -7.87 6.06
N PHE A 142 -24.75 -7.38 6.26
CA PHE A 142 -23.49 -8.09 6.05
C PHE A 142 -22.71 -8.08 7.35
N GLU A 143 -22.10 -9.21 7.65
CA GLU A 143 -21.22 -9.38 8.80
C GLU A 143 -19.99 -10.15 8.31
N ALA A 144 -18.82 -9.52 8.40
CA ALA A 144 -17.54 -10.13 8.15
C ALA A 144 -16.72 -10.12 9.43
N ASP A 145 -16.32 -11.32 9.86
CA ASP A 145 -15.42 -11.53 10.99
C ASP A 145 -14.17 -12.22 10.45
N SER A 146 -13.00 -11.63 10.69
CA SER A 146 -11.71 -12.15 10.28
C SER A 146 -10.77 -12.14 11.47
N ASP A 147 -10.46 -13.33 11.96
CA ASP A 147 -9.44 -13.58 12.97
C ASP A 147 -8.24 -14.24 12.30
N VAL A 148 -7.11 -13.54 12.26
CA VAL A 148 -5.83 -14.03 11.77
C VAL A 148 -4.87 -14.18 12.95
N SER A 149 -4.31 -15.36 13.14
CA SER A 149 -3.25 -15.60 14.11
C SER A 149 -1.97 -16.06 13.42
N LEU A 150 -0.86 -15.42 13.78
CA LEU A 150 0.49 -15.78 13.35
C LEU A 150 1.24 -16.31 14.57
N GLU A 151 1.78 -17.52 14.46
CA GLU A 151 2.67 -18.09 15.45
C GLU A 151 4.13 -17.86 15.07
N ILE A 152 4.92 -17.37 16.02
CA ILE A 152 6.35 -17.09 15.88
C ILE A 152 7.10 -18.03 16.82
N PRO A 153 7.87 -18.99 16.30
CA PRO A 153 8.64 -19.92 17.12
C PRO A 153 9.68 -19.23 18.00
N SER A 154 10.09 -19.92 19.08
CA SER A 154 11.26 -19.54 19.88
C SER A 154 12.54 -19.51 19.02
N GLY A 155 13.44 -18.56 19.31
CA GLY A 155 14.70 -18.39 18.60
C GLY A 155 14.57 -17.63 17.27
N THR A 156 13.39 -17.09 16.96
CA THR A 156 13.17 -16.28 15.75
C THR A 156 13.84 -14.92 15.92
N VAL A 157 14.62 -14.49 14.93
CA VAL A 157 15.22 -13.15 14.88
C VAL A 157 14.15 -12.17 14.43
N ILE A 158 13.85 -11.18 15.27
CA ILE A 158 12.84 -10.14 14.99
C ILE A 158 13.46 -8.80 14.59
N ALA A 159 14.73 -8.57 14.93
CA ALA A 159 15.48 -7.39 14.54
C ALA A 159 16.97 -7.70 14.54
N TYR A 160 17.75 -6.95 13.78
CA TYR A 160 19.21 -7.08 13.75
C TYR A 160 19.87 -5.75 13.41
N SER A 161 21.16 -5.64 13.74
CA SER A 161 22.03 -4.55 13.31
C SER A 161 23.25 -5.12 12.60
N VAL A 162 23.78 -4.37 11.62
CA VAL A 162 24.89 -4.82 10.78
C VAL A 162 26.04 -3.83 10.78
N LEU A 163 27.21 -4.30 10.34
CA LEU A 163 28.40 -3.52 10.02
C LEU A 163 28.82 -3.84 8.60
N GLU A 164 28.99 -2.81 7.77
CA GLU A 164 29.43 -3.00 6.39
C GLU A 164 30.91 -3.36 6.28
N LEU A 165 31.28 -4.01 5.18
CA LEU A 165 32.66 -4.33 4.85
C LEU A 165 33.13 -3.51 3.66
N GLU A 166 34.24 -2.82 3.81
CA GLU A 166 35.01 -2.24 2.70
C GLU A 166 36.03 -3.27 2.25
N ILE A 167 36.05 -3.64 0.96
CA ILE A 167 36.91 -4.67 0.40
C ILE A 167 37.73 -4.08 -0.74
N LYS A 168 39.05 -4.16 -0.59
CA LYS A 168 40.02 -3.69 -1.58
C LYS A 168 40.20 -4.70 -2.69
N THR A 169 40.66 -4.24 -3.85
CA THR A 169 41.05 -5.08 -5.00
C THR A 169 42.09 -6.15 -4.62
N THR A 170 42.91 -5.85 -3.62
CA THR A 170 43.92 -6.75 -3.05
C THR A 170 43.35 -7.83 -2.12
N GLY A 171 42.05 -7.83 -1.86
CA GLY A 171 41.38 -8.69 -0.87
C GLY A 171 41.54 -8.24 0.58
N HIS A 172 42.30 -7.18 0.87
CA HIS A 172 42.27 -6.56 2.20
C HIS A 172 40.87 -6.01 2.47
N PHE A 173 40.41 -6.11 3.70
CA PHE A 173 39.09 -5.59 4.05
C PHE A 173 39.10 -4.88 5.40
N ASN A 174 38.20 -3.91 5.55
CA ASN A 174 37.93 -3.20 6.78
C ASN A 174 36.47 -3.41 7.19
N ILE A 175 36.21 -3.45 8.50
CA ILE A 175 34.86 -3.42 9.04
C ILE A 175 34.52 -1.96 9.34
N CYS A 176 33.45 -1.44 8.74
CA CYS A 176 33.00 -0.07 8.91
C CYS A 176 32.36 0.11 10.30
N LEU A 177 33.12 0.65 11.26
CA LEU A 177 32.65 0.84 12.64
C LEU A 177 32.02 2.20 12.90
N GLN A 178 32.32 3.19 12.06
CA GLN A 178 31.84 4.56 12.23
C GLN A 178 30.51 4.73 11.50
N PRO A 179 29.51 5.38 12.13
CA PRO A 179 28.27 5.75 11.44
C PRO A 179 28.57 6.58 10.17
N GLY A 180 27.89 6.26 9.06
CA GLY A 180 28.07 6.95 7.78
C GLY A 180 29.30 6.50 6.96
N THR A 181 30.09 5.54 7.45
CA THR A 181 31.11 4.90 6.61
C THR A 181 30.47 3.83 5.74
N ILE A 182 30.56 4.00 4.42
CA ILE A 182 29.98 3.10 3.43
C ILE A 182 31.02 2.02 3.08
N GLY A 183 30.61 0.76 3.11
CA GLY A 183 31.40 -0.38 2.64
C GLY A 183 31.28 -0.58 1.13
N GLY A 184 31.63 -1.78 0.65
CA GLY A 184 31.61 -2.13 -0.76
C GLY A 184 32.99 -2.46 -1.32
N PHE A 185 33.06 -2.62 -2.64
CA PHE A 185 34.30 -2.97 -3.33
C PHE A 185 35.00 -1.72 -3.85
N GLU A 186 36.31 -1.65 -3.63
CA GLU A 186 37.19 -0.64 -4.22
C GLU A 186 37.13 -0.76 -5.75
N SER A 187 36.71 0.31 -6.44
CA SER A 187 36.63 0.37 -7.90
C SER A 187 37.80 1.17 -8.47
N ASP A 188 38.42 0.71 -9.55
CA ASP A 188 39.54 1.38 -10.25
C ASP A 188 39.13 2.68 -11.00
N SER A 189 37.93 3.21 -10.75
CA SER A 189 37.49 4.47 -11.34
C SER A 189 38.02 5.66 -10.54
N VAL A 190 38.82 6.48 -11.22
CA VAL A 190 39.32 7.81 -10.82
C VAL A 190 38.40 8.53 -9.84
N SER A 191 39.03 9.03 -8.77
CA SER A 191 38.49 9.95 -7.79
C SER A 191 37.70 11.12 -8.41
N THR A 192 36.40 11.10 -8.17
CA THR A 192 35.62 12.32 -7.93
C THR A 192 35.01 12.19 -6.56
N SER A 193 35.46 13.04 -5.66
CA SER A 193 34.78 13.38 -4.43
C SER A 193 33.34 13.76 -4.77
N GLU A 194 32.37 12.96 -4.32
CA GLU A 194 31.02 13.39 -3.98
C GLU A 194 30.36 12.19 -3.27
N SER A 195 29.93 12.43 -2.04
CA SER A 195 29.29 11.47 -1.15
C SER A 195 28.00 10.91 -1.76
N PRO A 196 27.79 9.58 -1.76
CA PRO A 196 26.46 9.01 -1.93
C PRO A 196 25.77 8.79 -0.57
N ASP A 197 24.45 8.90 -0.60
CA ASP A 197 23.48 8.83 0.50
C ASP A 197 23.68 7.74 1.57
N PRO A 198 23.41 8.03 2.85
CA PRO A 198 23.30 7.04 3.91
C PRO A 198 21.87 6.51 3.99
N SER A 199 21.43 5.68 3.04
CA SER A 199 20.11 5.05 3.12
C SER A 199 20.15 3.53 2.91
N VAL A 200 20.86 2.82 3.80
CA VAL A 200 20.62 1.38 4.02
C VAL A 200 20.54 1.10 5.52
N THR A 201 19.60 1.75 6.18
CA THR A 201 19.04 1.26 7.44
C THR A 201 17.53 1.33 7.34
N VAL A 202 16.92 0.30 6.73
CA VAL A 202 15.46 0.11 6.80
C VAL A 202 15.19 -1.15 7.62
N VAL A 203 14.99 -0.92 8.91
CA VAL A 203 14.03 -1.67 9.73
C VAL A 203 13.08 -0.60 10.25
N ASP A 204 11.78 -0.86 10.14
CA ASP A 204 10.69 0.05 10.45
C ASP A 204 10.91 0.90 11.71
N GLY A 205 10.63 2.20 11.55
CA GLY A 205 10.29 3.10 12.65
C GLY A 205 11.45 3.83 13.31
N LYS A 206 12.01 4.85 12.63
CA LYS A 206 12.15 6.21 13.20
C LYS A 206 12.58 7.24 12.15
N ILE A 207 11.74 8.25 11.94
CA ILE A 207 12.08 9.50 11.27
C ILE A 207 13.01 10.29 12.21
N ASN A 208 14.20 10.62 11.73
CA ASN A 208 14.96 11.74 12.28
C ASN A 208 15.01 12.82 11.21
N ASP A 209 14.49 13.98 11.58
CA ASP A 209 14.58 15.23 10.83
C ASP A 209 16.04 15.53 10.47
N HIS A 210 16.40 15.47 9.19
CA HIS A 210 17.40 16.36 8.60
C HIS A 210 17.21 16.40 7.08
N GLU A 211 17.17 17.64 6.58
CA GLU A 211 16.99 18.06 5.20
C GLU A 211 17.93 17.31 4.23
N ALA A 212 17.36 16.55 3.30
CA ALA A 212 18.03 16.15 2.06
C ALA A 212 17.01 16.24 0.93
N GLN A 213 17.22 17.25 0.10
CA GLN A 213 16.36 17.70 -0.97
C GLN A 213 16.66 16.87 -2.22
N GLY A 214 15.65 16.14 -2.70
CA GLY A 214 15.55 15.68 -4.09
C GLY A 214 16.30 14.40 -4.43
N ASP A 215 15.67 13.24 -4.20
CA ASP A 215 15.54 12.17 -5.21
C ASP A 215 14.59 11.08 -4.68
N MET A 216 13.28 11.25 -4.87
CA MET A 216 12.32 10.27 -4.33
C MET A 216 11.12 10.13 -5.26
N LEU A 217 11.33 9.56 -6.46
CA LEU A 217 10.26 9.06 -7.33
C LEU A 217 10.81 8.14 -8.45
N SER A 218 11.67 7.19 -8.10
CA SER A 218 12.17 6.16 -9.02
C SER A 218 11.55 4.77 -8.77
N SER A 219 10.22 4.72 -8.59
CA SER A 219 9.40 3.50 -8.69
C SER A 219 8.54 3.45 -9.98
N SER A 220 9.00 4.14 -11.03
CA SER A 220 8.28 4.48 -12.27
C SER A 220 7.83 3.31 -13.18
N HIS A 221 7.83 2.06 -12.70
CA HIS A 221 7.41 0.89 -13.49
C HIS A 221 6.09 0.23 -13.06
N GLN A 222 5.40 0.72 -12.02
CA GLN A 222 4.03 0.25 -11.68
C GLN A 222 2.93 1.30 -11.86
N ASN A 223 3.26 2.59 -11.97
CA ASN A 223 2.29 3.69 -11.89
C ASN A 223 1.36 3.85 -13.11
N GLY A 224 1.62 3.20 -14.25
CA GLY A 224 0.80 3.34 -15.46
C GLY A 224 -0.44 2.43 -15.53
N SER A 225 -0.47 1.33 -14.77
CA SER A 225 -1.49 0.27 -14.93
C SER A 225 -2.81 0.62 -14.22
N GLN A 226 -2.73 1.13 -12.99
CA GLN A 226 -3.88 1.23 -12.07
C GLN A 226 -4.86 2.37 -12.44
N GLU A 227 -4.40 3.45 -13.07
CA GLU A 227 -5.30 4.52 -13.56
C GLU A 227 -6.11 4.07 -14.79
N LEU A 228 -5.55 3.19 -15.63
CA LEU A 228 -6.28 2.58 -16.74
C LEU A 228 -7.38 1.65 -16.23
N GLU A 229 -7.18 1.05 -15.06
CA GLU A 229 -8.16 0.18 -14.40
C GLU A 229 -9.39 0.96 -13.89
N LEU A 230 -9.32 2.29 -13.73
CA LEU A 230 -10.46 3.15 -13.39
C LEU A 230 -11.28 3.60 -14.61
N ALA A 231 -10.74 3.49 -15.83
CA ALA A 231 -11.42 3.91 -17.06
C ALA A 231 -12.83 3.34 -17.26
N PRO A 232 -13.14 2.09 -16.86
CA PRO A 232 -14.50 1.55 -16.94
C PRO A 232 -15.56 2.43 -16.24
N LEU A 233 -15.21 3.16 -15.17
CA LEU A 233 -16.18 4.03 -14.47
C LEU A 233 -16.77 5.11 -15.39
N ALA A 234 -16.02 5.58 -16.38
CA ALA A 234 -16.49 6.58 -17.34
C ALA A 234 -17.53 6.02 -18.33
N ALA A 235 -17.50 4.71 -18.58
CA ALA A 235 -18.42 4.03 -19.49
C ALA A 235 -19.80 3.72 -18.87
N LEU A 236 -19.96 3.91 -17.55
CA LEU A 236 -21.25 3.75 -16.88
C LEU A 236 -22.29 4.77 -17.39
N PRO A 237 -23.59 4.39 -17.39
CA PRO A 237 -24.66 5.33 -17.69
C PRO A 237 -24.57 6.59 -16.81
N GLN A 238 -24.83 7.75 -17.39
CA GLN A 238 -24.69 9.04 -16.71
C GLN A 238 -25.47 9.10 -15.37
N ALA A 239 -26.70 8.58 -15.34
CA ALA A 239 -27.49 8.48 -14.11
C ALA A 239 -26.82 7.60 -13.03
N THR A 240 -26.18 6.50 -13.43
CA THR A 240 -25.44 5.59 -12.53
C THR A 240 -24.18 6.26 -12.00
N ARG A 241 -23.42 6.95 -12.85
CA ARG A 241 -22.22 7.69 -12.45
C ARG A 241 -22.53 8.74 -11.39
N TYR A 242 -23.59 9.52 -11.59
CA TYR A 242 -24.01 10.53 -10.61
C TYR A 242 -24.57 9.96 -9.33
N ALA A 243 -25.37 8.90 -9.42
CA ALA A 243 -25.86 8.23 -8.23
C ALA A 243 -24.69 7.68 -7.39
N LEU A 244 -23.69 7.07 -8.04
CA LEU A 244 -22.50 6.56 -7.37
C LEU A 244 -21.63 7.69 -6.79
N PHE A 245 -21.36 8.74 -7.56
CA PHE A 245 -20.61 9.92 -7.09
C PHE A 245 -21.22 10.53 -5.84
N ARG A 246 -22.52 10.84 -5.87
CA ARG A 246 -23.25 11.44 -4.75
C ARG A 246 -23.20 10.56 -3.51
N LYS A 247 -23.35 9.26 -3.70
CA LYS A 247 -23.34 8.29 -2.60
C LYS A 247 -21.95 8.15 -2.00
N LEU A 248 -20.90 8.10 -2.83
CA LEU A 248 -19.53 8.11 -2.35
C LEU A 248 -19.26 9.38 -1.54
N GLN A 249 -19.60 10.57 -2.05
CA GLN A 249 -19.45 11.83 -1.31
C GLN A 249 -20.14 11.82 0.05
N GLU A 250 -21.36 11.30 0.12
CA GLU A 250 -22.12 11.17 1.38
C GLU A 250 -21.44 10.19 2.36
N THR A 251 -20.77 9.15 1.84
CA THR A 251 -20.10 8.12 2.65
C THR A 251 -18.67 8.45 3.05
N LEU A 252 -17.99 9.36 2.35
CA LEU A 252 -16.58 9.69 2.64
C LEU A 252 -16.37 10.21 4.07
N ARG A 253 -17.39 10.83 4.69
CA ARG A 253 -17.32 11.29 6.08
C ARG A 253 -17.50 10.18 7.12
N ASP A 254 -17.93 9.00 6.68
CA ASP A 254 -18.23 7.88 7.53
C ASP A 254 -17.33 6.70 7.12
N ARG A 255 -16.16 6.62 7.77
CA ARG A 255 -15.15 5.58 7.49
C ARG A 255 -15.73 4.17 7.60
N SER A 256 -16.63 3.94 8.56
CA SER A 256 -17.34 2.66 8.68
C SER A 256 -18.18 2.38 7.44
N ALA A 257 -19.02 3.33 7.02
CA ALA A 257 -19.86 3.19 5.83
C ALA A 257 -19.02 2.94 4.56
N LEU A 258 -17.92 3.67 4.39
CA LEU A 258 -16.98 3.50 3.27
C LEU A 258 -16.35 2.11 3.26
N GLY A 259 -15.81 1.66 4.41
CA GLY A 259 -15.25 0.31 4.54
C GLY A 259 -16.30 -0.78 4.31
N CYS A 260 -17.56 -0.54 4.65
CA CYS A 260 -18.63 -1.49 4.38
C CYS A 260 -18.92 -1.63 2.87
N ILE A 261 -18.88 -0.51 2.14
CA ILE A 261 -18.99 -0.52 0.67
C ILE A 261 -17.81 -1.28 0.06
N GLN A 262 -16.59 -1.08 0.58
CA GLN A 262 -15.39 -1.82 0.17
C GLN A 262 -15.59 -3.33 0.31
N CYS A 263 -16.01 -3.80 1.48
CA CYS A 263 -16.20 -5.24 1.73
C CYS A 263 -17.27 -5.87 0.84
N VAL A 264 -18.39 -5.18 0.59
CA VAL A 264 -19.43 -5.67 -0.32
C VAL A 264 -18.89 -5.74 -1.76
N LEU A 265 -18.13 -4.74 -2.20
CA LEU A 265 -17.46 -4.76 -3.51
C LEU A 265 -16.44 -5.90 -3.61
N GLU A 266 -15.65 -6.14 -2.57
CA GLU A 266 -14.67 -7.23 -2.47
C GLU A 266 -15.36 -8.60 -2.57
N GLU A 267 -16.43 -8.82 -1.81
CA GLU A 267 -17.22 -10.06 -1.90
C GLU A 267 -17.83 -10.24 -3.29
N MET A 268 -18.33 -9.17 -3.93
CA MET A 268 -18.87 -9.25 -5.29
C MET A 268 -17.78 -9.56 -6.33
N CYS A 269 -16.54 -9.11 -6.12
CA CYS A 269 -15.39 -9.48 -6.94
C CYS A 269 -15.02 -10.96 -6.73
N CYS A 270 -15.06 -11.46 -5.50
CA CYS A 270 -14.67 -12.82 -5.12
C CYS A 270 -15.74 -13.89 -5.42
N SER A 271 -17.03 -13.59 -5.20
CA SER A 271 -18.16 -14.53 -5.31
C SER A 271 -18.39 -15.04 -6.74
N LYS A 272 -18.05 -14.23 -7.75
CA LYS A 272 -18.08 -14.65 -9.16
C LYS A 272 -16.96 -15.62 -9.53
N THR A 273 -15.82 -15.51 -8.87
CA THR A 273 -14.67 -16.41 -9.03
C THR A 273 -14.96 -17.78 -8.43
N VAL A 274 -15.70 -17.83 -7.31
CA VAL A 274 -16.09 -19.08 -6.60
C VAL A 274 -17.19 -19.85 -7.34
N LEU A 275 -18.19 -19.18 -7.92
CA LEU A 275 -19.22 -19.87 -8.72
C LEU A 275 -18.62 -20.57 -9.96
N LYS A 276 -17.58 -19.99 -10.56
CA LYS A 276 -16.90 -20.56 -11.72
C LYS A 276 -16.02 -21.77 -11.36
N THR A 277 -15.26 -21.70 -10.26
CA THR A 277 -14.42 -22.84 -9.83
C THR A 277 -15.24 -24.06 -9.45
N VAL A 278 -16.42 -23.91 -8.85
CA VAL A 278 -17.32 -25.03 -8.53
C VAL A 278 -17.90 -25.67 -9.79
N ILE A 279 -18.23 -24.89 -10.82
CA ILE A 279 -18.74 -25.40 -12.11
C ILE A 279 -17.61 -26.10 -12.89
N ASP A 280 -16.41 -25.51 -12.93
CA ASP A 280 -15.25 -26.06 -13.66
C ASP A 280 -14.68 -27.32 -12.97
N THR A 281 -14.79 -27.44 -11.65
CA THR A 281 -14.38 -28.66 -10.92
C THR A 281 -15.41 -29.78 -10.98
N GLN A 282 -16.70 -29.50 -11.12
CA GLN A 282 -17.73 -30.54 -11.24
C GLN A 282 -17.94 -31.06 -12.67
N LEU A 283 -17.44 -30.37 -13.70
CA LEU A 283 -17.48 -30.86 -15.09
C LEU A 283 -16.36 -31.85 -15.46
N GLN A 284 -15.50 -32.24 -14.50
CA GLN A 284 -14.45 -33.25 -14.71
C GLN A 284 -14.74 -34.63 -14.10
N VAL A 285 -15.94 -34.85 -13.55
CA VAL A 285 -16.34 -36.19 -13.06
C VAL A 285 -17.36 -36.81 -14.03
N PRO A 286 -16.99 -37.84 -14.81
CA PRO A 286 -17.96 -38.54 -15.65
C PRO A 286 -18.83 -39.42 -14.74
N GLY A 287 -20.07 -39.00 -14.43
CA GLY A 287 -21.02 -39.90 -13.77
C GLY A 287 -22.24 -39.35 -13.05
N SER A 288 -22.49 -38.04 -12.93
CA SER A 288 -23.68 -37.54 -12.23
C SER A 288 -24.62 -36.73 -13.12
N SER A 289 -25.77 -37.30 -13.42
CA SER A 289 -26.89 -36.64 -14.07
C SER A 289 -27.60 -35.70 -13.09
N PHE A 290 -27.45 -34.40 -13.25
CA PHE A 290 -28.39 -33.43 -12.68
C PHE A 290 -29.02 -32.61 -13.81
N ASN A 291 -30.27 -32.92 -14.12
CA ASN A 291 -31.11 -32.15 -15.02
C ASN A 291 -31.61 -30.91 -14.29
N LEU A 292 -31.13 -29.73 -14.68
CA LEU A 292 -31.83 -28.47 -14.45
C LEU A 292 -32.27 -27.94 -15.81
N THR A 293 -33.54 -28.18 -16.12
CA THR A 293 -34.23 -27.71 -17.32
C THR A 293 -34.54 -26.21 -17.22
N ASP A 294 -34.19 -25.50 -18.30
CA ASP A 294 -34.80 -24.29 -18.87
C ASP A 294 -35.28 -23.17 -17.95
N VAL A 295 -34.43 -22.14 -17.83
CA VAL A 295 -34.85 -20.72 -17.99
C VAL A 295 -33.74 -19.98 -18.73
N GLU A 296 -33.96 -19.74 -20.03
CA GLU A 296 -33.33 -18.78 -20.96
C GLU A 296 -31.84 -18.46 -20.81
N LEU A 297 -31.01 -19.15 -21.60
CA LEU A 297 -29.56 -18.97 -21.79
C LEU A 297 -29.21 -18.17 -23.07
N ASP A 298 -30.17 -17.52 -23.72
CA ASP A 298 -30.00 -16.98 -25.08
C ASP A 298 -29.33 -15.59 -25.19
N SER A 299 -28.31 -15.32 -24.37
CA SER A 299 -27.48 -14.11 -24.58
C SER A 299 -25.97 -14.30 -24.43
N LEU A 300 -25.49 -15.53 -24.23
CA LEU A 300 -24.07 -15.83 -24.04
C LEU A 300 -23.39 -16.39 -25.29
N THR A 301 -23.44 -15.64 -26.40
CA THR A 301 -22.48 -15.84 -27.50
C THR A 301 -21.78 -14.53 -27.84
N GLY A 302 -20.65 -14.32 -27.16
CA GLY A 302 -19.74 -13.20 -27.42
C GLY A 302 -18.45 -13.35 -26.63
N SER A 303 -17.55 -14.20 -27.15
CA SER A 303 -16.11 -14.35 -26.83
C SER A 303 -15.71 -14.45 -25.34
N GLY A 304 -15.12 -15.60 -24.98
CA GLY A 304 -14.59 -15.83 -23.64
C GLY A 304 -13.53 -14.82 -23.21
N GLN A 305 -13.76 -14.21 -22.05
CA GLN A 305 -12.77 -13.92 -21.02
C GLN A 305 -13.44 -14.00 -19.65
N SER A 306 -12.64 -14.33 -18.65
CA SER A 306 -13.02 -14.70 -17.29
C SER A 306 -13.15 -13.48 -16.38
N ASP A 307 -13.81 -12.42 -16.82
CA ASP A 307 -13.64 -11.12 -16.15
C ASP A 307 -14.79 -10.80 -15.19
N VAL A 308 -14.41 -10.49 -13.94
CA VAL A 308 -15.21 -9.60 -13.08
C VAL A 308 -15.61 -8.39 -13.94
N PRO A 309 -16.88 -7.93 -13.93
CA PRO A 309 -17.25 -6.78 -14.74
C PRO A 309 -16.28 -5.63 -14.47
N ALA A 310 -15.64 -5.09 -15.51
CA ALA A 310 -14.55 -4.12 -15.36
C ALA A 310 -14.95 -2.91 -14.49
N HIS A 311 -16.22 -2.52 -14.54
CA HIS A 311 -16.82 -1.47 -13.70
C HIS A 311 -16.84 -1.80 -12.20
N LEU A 312 -17.01 -3.08 -11.84
CA LEU A 312 -17.02 -3.55 -10.46
C LEU A 312 -15.59 -3.56 -9.89
N GLY A 313 -14.61 -4.05 -10.67
CA GLY A 313 -13.20 -3.97 -10.30
C GLY A 313 -12.74 -2.51 -10.14
N ALA A 314 -13.12 -1.64 -11.07
CA ALA A 314 -12.83 -0.21 -11.01
C ALA A 314 -13.48 0.48 -9.79
N ALA A 315 -14.72 0.13 -9.45
CA ALA A 315 -15.39 0.65 -8.26
C ALA A 315 -14.73 0.15 -6.96
N HIS A 316 -14.32 -1.12 -6.91
CA HIS A 316 -13.58 -1.69 -5.78
C HIS A 316 -12.22 -1.01 -5.59
N LEU A 317 -11.47 -0.78 -6.67
CA LEU A 317 -10.20 -0.07 -6.64
C LEU A 317 -10.36 1.36 -6.13
N LEU A 318 -11.37 2.10 -6.64
CA LEU A 318 -11.68 3.45 -6.19
C LEU A 318 -11.99 3.51 -4.69
N VAL A 319 -12.89 2.65 -4.21
CA VAL A 319 -13.30 2.65 -2.81
C VAL A 319 -12.16 2.21 -1.90
N SER A 320 -11.33 1.26 -2.34
CA SER A 320 -10.14 0.84 -1.60
C SER A 320 -9.10 1.96 -1.52
N ALA A 321 -8.85 2.69 -2.61
CA ALA A 321 -8.00 3.88 -2.58
C ALA A 321 -8.54 4.94 -1.62
N MET A 322 -9.85 5.13 -1.53
CA MET A 322 -10.44 6.06 -0.56
C MET A 322 -10.25 5.57 0.88
N GLU A 323 -10.40 4.28 1.18
CA GLU A 323 -10.25 3.76 2.55
C GLU A 323 -8.84 3.97 3.12
N GLU A 324 -7.82 3.89 2.26
CA GLU A 324 -6.42 4.13 2.61
C GLU A 324 -6.09 5.62 2.90
N LEU A 325 -6.98 6.55 2.57
CA LEU A 325 -6.75 7.98 2.81
C LEU A 325 -7.03 8.39 4.26
N PRO A 326 -6.33 9.41 4.78
CA PRO A 326 -6.62 9.99 6.09
C PRO A 326 -8.04 10.59 6.16
N ASP A 327 -8.67 10.55 7.33
CA ASP A 327 -10.03 11.07 7.54
C ASP A 327 -10.17 12.57 7.22
N GLU A 328 -9.13 13.37 7.48
CA GLU A 328 -9.04 14.78 7.08
C GLU A 328 -9.18 14.93 5.56
N THR A 329 -8.48 14.09 4.79
CA THR A 329 -8.51 14.06 3.33
C THR A 329 -9.90 13.65 2.83
N LEU A 330 -10.51 12.64 3.43
CA LEU A 330 -11.85 12.17 3.08
C LEU A 330 -12.92 13.24 3.34
N SER A 331 -12.77 13.99 4.44
CA SER A 331 -13.64 15.14 4.75
C SER A 331 -13.58 16.20 3.64
N ILE A 332 -12.38 16.58 3.18
CA ILE A 332 -12.20 17.54 2.08
C ILE A 332 -12.79 17.00 0.76
N LEU A 333 -12.55 15.73 0.44
CA LEU A 333 -13.11 15.09 -0.76
C LEU A 333 -14.64 15.00 -0.73
N SER A 334 -15.24 14.83 0.44
CA SER A 334 -16.70 14.80 0.62
C SER A 334 -17.37 16.13 0.24
N GLU A 335 -16.67 17.25 0.45
CA GLU A 335 -17.14 18.61 0.15
C GLU A 335 -16.71 19.10 -1.23
N SER A 336 -15.86 18.34 -1.90
CA SER A 336 -15.24 18.74 -3.16
C SER A 336 -16.24 18.80 -4.30
N ARG A 337 -16.22 19.92 -5.02
CA ARG A 337 -17.10 20.12 -6.18
C ARG A 337 -16.55 19.41 -7.43
N PRO A 338 -17.40 19.05 -8.41
CA PRO A 338 -16.97 18.41 -9.66
C PRO A 338 -15.91 19.21 -10.45
N ASP A 339 -16.00 20.54 -10.47
CA ASP A 339 -15.04 21.41 -11.13
C ASP A 339 -13.68 21.39 -10.44
N PHE A 340 -13.66 21.38 -9.10
CA PHE A 340 -12.43 21.21 -8.33
C PHE A 340 -11.78 19.84 -8.61
N LEU A 341 -12.55 18.75 -8.54
CA LEU A 341 -12.05 17.40 -8.75
C LEU A 341 -11.43 17.22 -10.15
N ALA A 342 -12.09 17.73 -11.19
CA ALA A 342 -11.58 17.68 -12.56
C ALA A 342 -10.28 18.50 -12.73
N ALA A 343 -10.21 19.66 -12.10
CA ALA A 343 -9.03 20.52 -12.17
C ALA A 343 -7.85 19.93 -11.39
N PHE A 344 -8.10 19.36 -10.21
CA PHE A 344 -7.09 18.68 -9.41
C PHE A 344 -6.58 17.39 -10.08
N ASP A 345 -7.48 16.60 -10.69
CA ASP A 345 -7.11 15.43 -11.50
C ASP A 345 -6.18 15.80 -12.67
N THR A 346 -6.45 16.94 -13.31
CA THR A 346 -5.59 17.48 -14.38
C THR A 346 -4.22 17.86 -13.83
N LEU A 347 -4.16 18.53 -12.67
CA LEU A 347 -2.90 18.87 -12.01
C LEU A 347 -2.08 17.61 -11.69
N MET A 348 -2.70 16.59 -11.08
CA MET A 348 -2.04 15.33 -10.75
C MET A 348 -1.51 14.59 -11.98
N SER A 349 -2.27 14.61 -13.07
CA SER A 349 -1.84 14.02 -14.36
C SER A 349 -0.63 14.76 -14.93
N GLN A 350 -0.62 16.10 -14.90
CA GLN A 350 0.48 16.93 -15.38
C GLN A 350 1.76 16.73 -14.55
N LEU A 351 1.64 16.63 -13.24
CA LEU A 351 2.76 16.35 -12.34
C LEU A 351 3.41 15.00 -12.64
N LYS A 352 2.61 14.00 -12.99
CA LYS A 352 3.06 12.64 -13.33
C LYS A 352 3.78 12.54 -14.68
N GLU A 353 3.39 13.35 -15.66
CA GLU A 353 3.98 13.35 -17.00
C GLU A 353 5.30 14.17 -17.09
N SER A 354 5.59 14.99 -16.08
CA SER A 354 6.81 15.79 -16.04
C SER A 354 8.07 14.91 -15.86
N ARG A 355 9.07 15.08 -16.73
CA ARG A 355 10.37 14.36 -16.68
C ARG A 355 11.35 14.92 -15.65
N GLU A 356 11.08 16.10 -15.13
CA GLU A 356 11.78 16.75 -14.03
C GLU A 356 10.99 16.55 -12.73
N PRO A 357 11.58 16.65 -11.53
CA PRO A 357 10.87 16.37 -10.28
C PRO A 357 9.64 17.28 -10.15
N SER A 358 8.49 16.71 -10.45
CA SER A 358 7.16 17.20 -10.10
C SER A 358 6.80 18.61 -10.56
N SER A 359 7.35 19.18 -11.65
CA SER A 359 7.07 20.57 -12.05
C SER A 359 6.17 20.70 -13.28
N VAL A 360 5.15 21.58 -13.18
CA VAL A 360 4.24 21.96 -14.27
C VAL A 360 4.41 23.45 -14.58
N GLN A 361 4.45 23.81 -15.86
CA GLN A 361 4.62 25.21 -16.31
C GLN A 361 3.48 26.15 -15.91
N SER A 362 2.27 25.63 -15.65
CA SER A 362 1.12 26.43 -15.25
C SER A 362 0.02 25.61 -14.58
N LEU A 363 -0.67 26.19 -13.59
CA LEU A 363 -1.87 25.61 -12.99
C LEU A 363 -3.02 25.50 -14.00
N PRO A 364 -3.84 24.42 -13.92
CA PRO A 364 -5.13 24.35 -14.60
C PRO A 364 -5.96 25.61 -14.35
N ALA A 365 -6.67 26.09 -15.39
CA ALA A 365 -7.34 27.40 -15.37
C ALA A 365 -8.30 27.58 -14.18
N GLN A 366 -8.97 26.52 -13.75
CA GLN A 366 -9.87 26.53 -12.61
C GLN A 366 -9.13 26.67 -11.27
N LEU A 367 -7.93 26.09 -11.14
CA LEU A 367 -7.10 26.22 -9.93
C LEU A 367 -6.33 27.56 -9.87
N GLN A 368 -6.54 28.46 -10.83
CA GLN A 368 -6.09 29.85 -10.72
C GLN A 368 -7.02 30.69 -9.83
N ASP A 369 -8.24 30.19 -9.57
CA ASP A 369 -9.13 30.77 -8.56
C ASP A 369 -8.56 30.55 -7.16
N THR A 370 -8.52 31.61 -6.36
CA THR A 370 -7.92 31.58 -5.01
C THR A 370 -8.59 30.57 -4.08
N GLN A 371 -9.90 30.34 -4.20
CA GLN A 371 -10.61 29.39 -3.34
C GLN A 371 -10.30 27.95 -3.73
N LEU A 372 -10.31 27.64 -5.02
CA LEU A 372 -9.99 26.29 -5.51
C LEU A 372 -8.52 25.95 -5.31
N LEU A 373 -7.62 26.94 -5.42
CA LEU A 373 -6.21 26.76 -5.09
C LEU A 373 -6.01 26.46 -3.60
N GLN A 374 -6.67 27.21 -2.72
CA GLN A 374 -6.59 26.98 -1.28
C GLN A 374 -7.13 25.58 -0.91
N GLN A 375 -8.19 25.13 -1.58
CA GLN A 375 -8.71 23.77 -1.39
C GLN A 375 -7.72 22.70 -1.86
N ALA A 376 -6.99 22.94 -2.96
CA ALA A 376 -5.93 22.05 -3.44
C ALA A 376 -4.75 21.98 -2.47
N GLU A 377 -4.35 23.12 -1.90
CA GLU A 377 -3.32 23.21 -0.87
C GLU A 377 -3.73 22.46 0.41
N GLN A 378 -4.99 22.60 0.84
CA GLN A 378 -5.53 21.86 1.99
C GLN A 378 -5.56 20.36 1.75
N LEU A 379 -5.98 19.92 0.56
CA LEU A 379 -6.06 18.51 0.20
C LEU A 379 -4.67 17.84 0.11
N LEU A 380 -3.66 18.55 -0.39
CA LEU A 380 -2.29 18.06 -0.35
C LEU A 380 -1.73 18.09 1.08
N GLY A 381 -2.04 19.14 1.83
CA GLY A 381 -1.62 19.29 3.23
C GLY A 381 -2.13 18.18 4.13
N SER A 382 -3.34 17.65 3.90
CA SER A 382 -3.92 16.56 4.69
C SER A 382 -3.19 15.22 4.54
N ILE A 383 -2.37 15.07 3.48
CA ILE A 383 -1.47 13.92 3.28
C ILE A 383 0.01 14.27 3.51
N GLY A 384 0.31 15.47 4.04
CA GLY A 384 1.68 15.92 4.30
C GLY A 384 2.45 16.39 3.06
N ALA A 385 1.76 16.67 1.95
CA ALA A 385 2.32 17.25 0.74
C ALA A 385 2.03 18.76 0.67
N MET A 386 2.89 19.51 -0.01
CA MET A 386 2.76 20.96 -0.19
C MET A 386 2.81 21.32 -1.66
N LEU A 387 1.85 22.13 -2.10
CA LEU A 387 1.91 22.75 -3.42
C LEU A 387 2.83 23.96 -3.37
N ARG A 388 3.88 23.95 -4.18
CA ARG A 388 4.83 25.04 -4.35
C ARG A 388 4.66 25.69 -5.71
N ARG A 389 4.94 26.99 -5.76
CA ARG A 389 4.92 27.78 -6.99
C ARG A 389 6.01 28.83 -6.96
N ASP A 390 6.68 29.02 -8.08
CA ASP A 390 7.58 30.14 -8.32
C ASP A 390 7.32 30.75 -9.71
N ALA A 391 8.29 31.51 -10.23
CA ALA A 391 8.19 32.13 -11.54
C ALA A 391 8.31 31.11 -12.70
N ASP A 392 8.89 29.95 -12.43
CA ASP A 392 9.31 28.95 -13.41
C ASP A 392 8.36 27.73 -13.45
N GLY A 393 7.57 27.50 -12.40
CA GLY A 393 6.54 26.46 -12.41
C GLY A 393 5.81 26.23 -11.08
N VAL A 394 5.04 25.15 -11.06
CA VAL A 394 4.26 24.66 -9.92
C VAL A 394 4.61 23.20 -9.69
N TRP A 395 5.00 22.85 -8.47
CA TRP A 395 5.35 21.48 -8.11
C TRP A 395 4.77 21.06 -6.78
N VAL A 396 4.68 19.74 -6.59
CA VAL A 396 4.29 19.16 -5.29
C VAL A 396 5.54 18.70 -4.57
N GLU A 397 5.78 19.32 -3.42
CA GLU A 397 6.78 18.91 -2.45
C GLU A 397 6.10 17.93 -1.48
N ALA A 398 6.27 16.63 -1.70
CA ALA A 398 5.93 15.63 -0.70
C ALA A 398 6.89 15.86 0.48
N GLY A 399 6.37 16.30 1.63
CA GLY A 399 7.19 16.51 2.82
C GLY A 399 7.61 15.16 3.42
N ASN A 400 7.15 14.87 4.63
CA ASN A 400 7.29 13.55 5.23
C ASN A 400 6.27 12.52 4.68
N ALA A 401 5.64 12.85 3.55
CA ALA A 401 4.56 12.08 2.96
C ALA A 401 5.12 10.85 2.23
N ASP A 402 4.59 9.67 2.58
CA ASP A 402 4.85 8.46 1.81
C ASP A 402 4.36 8.67 0.37
N GLY A 403 5.22 8.44 -0.63
CA GLY A 403 4.87 8.58 -2.04
C GLY A 403 3.66 7.73 -2.44
N VAL A 404 3.35 6.70 -1.64
CA VAL A 404 2.13 5.90 -1.73
C VAL A 404 0.86 6.74 -1.49
N LEU A 405 0.81 7.62 -0.49
CA LEU A 405 -0.39 8.43 -0.20
C LEU A 405 -0.72 9.40 -1.32
N LEU A 406 0.30 9.95 -2.00
CA LEU A 406 0.09 10.82 -3.15
C LEU A 406 -0.50 10.05 -4.34
N LEU A 407 -0.06 8.81 -4.56
CA LEU A 407 -0.62 7.92 -5.57
C LEU A 407 -2.08 7.56 -5.24
N VAL A 408 -2.35 7.18 -3.99
CA VAL A 408 -3.69 6.83 -3.51
C VAL A 408 -4.64 8.03 -3.63
N LEU A 409 -4.19 9.24 -3.29
CA LEU A 409 -4.95 10.47 -3.48
C LEU A 409 -5.25 10.71 -4.97
N GLY A 410 -4.25 10.52 -5.84
CA GLY A 410 -4.42 10.60 -7.30
C GLY A 410 -5.50 9.66 -7.81
N LEU A 411 -5.49 8.39 -7.40
CA LEU A 411 -6.50 7.39 -7.76
C LEU A 411 -7.90 7.78 -7.25
N GLY A 412 -8.00 8.24 -6.00
CA GLY A 412 -9.26 8.69 -5.40
C GLY A 412 -9.89 9.86 -6.15
N VAL A 413 -9.10 10.91 -6.44
CA VAL A 413 -9.57 12.09 -7.17
C VAL A 413 -9.91 11.73 -8.62
N ARG A 414 -9.07 10.94 -9.30
CA ARG A 414 -9.32 10.48 -10.67
C ARG A 414 -10.65 9.73 -10.76
N GLY A 415 -10.90 8.77 -9.88
CA GLY A 415 -12.14 8.00 -9.90
C GLY A 415 -13.37 8.86 -9.64
N LEU A 416 -13.32 9.78 -8.67
CA LEU A 416 -14.40 10.75 -8.43
C LEU A 416 -14.64 11.65 -9.64
N SER A 417 -13.57 12.18 -10.25
CA SER A 417 -13.61 12.99 -11.47
C SER A 417 -14.32 12.25 -12.62
N LEU A 418 -13.98 10.97 -12.85
CA LEU A 418 -14.62 10.13 -13.88
C LEU A 418 -16.13 9.94 -13.63
N LEU A 419 -16.55 9.82 -12.37
CA LEU A 419 -17.96 9.69 -11.99
C LEU A 419 -18.75 11.00 -12.11
N CYS A 420 -18.10 12.16 -12.03
CA CYS A 420 -18.77 13.46 -12.18
C CYS A 420 -18.64 14.09 -13.58
N THR A 421 -17.88 13.48 -14.51
CA THR A 421 -17.73 14.02 -15.88
C THR A 421 -19.08 14.13 -16.62
N GLY A 422 -19.35 15.32 -17.18
CA GLY A 422 -20.60 15.67 -17.87
C GLY A 422 -21.64 16.42 -17.02
N LEU A 423 -21.31 16.79 -15.77
CA LEU A 423 -22.11 17.70 -14.92
C LEU A 423 -21.82 19.19 -15.14
N LEU A 424 -20.78 19.50 -15.92
CA LEU A 424 -20.29 20.86 -16.16
C LEU A 424 -21.05 21.54 -17.30
#